data_AF-A0A973EHG7-F1
#
_entry.id   AF-A0A973EHG7-F1
#
_cell.length_a   1.000
_cell.length_b   1.000
_cell.length_c   1.000
_cell.angle_alpha   90.00
_cell.angle_beta   90.00
_cell.angle_gamma   90.00
#
_symmetry.space_group_name_H-M   'P 1'
#
loop_
_entity.id
_entity.type
_entity.pdbx_description
1 polymer ?
#
loop_
_entity_poly.entity_id
_entity_poly.type
_entity_poly.pdbx_seq_one_letter_code
_entity_poly.pdbx_strand_id
1 'polypeptide(L)'
;VDNSSNKSNKGVFIVNGKAQTKAGGTNYLRISPDSSRIYTEDPNAGFGVRDLSGGNATSYMQLTPENYFIGHEAGAHNSGGLYNSFIGYNAGYANTTGSYNIYLGNRAGYAGSVSQYCTFLGYNAGQNNNSNDNTFIGYLSGTNHTIGGGNVFLGSKAGSYDSAGVRNIFIGEYAGNYNKNGQDNVFIGTRAGEMNKDGYSNIFIGTYTGMNNLGSLTGYNGNYNIFLGNWAGKSNKTGFCNIFMGDNAGSTNISGYHNIYIGRGSDGDSTSIDNTYIGSYTEMKGSANTIIGSMAGTQSIGNNNVLIGYRAGWGIHQNNKLFIENSLDTLKPLINGDFATNKFAINRLANTYPFQIGTNSTDGNGAYLTGGGTWTNASSKTLKDRFEELNKNDLLSKIEQLDIKAWYYKGTQERHIGPVAEDFYQAFGTGVLDEPHYLGKSLAASDVAGVSLAAIKELIAKNKQQNELINQLLKRIEQLEKKLNDTPSYTNPNQNNIK
;
A
#
# COMPACT_ATOMS: atom_id res chain seq x y z
N VAL A 1 -80.43 -5.56 2.54
CA VAL A 1 -80.93 -6.64 1.66
C VAL A 1 -82.36 -6.29 1.33
N ASP A 2 -82.64 -6.00 0.05
CA ASP A 2 -83.97 -5.80 -0.52
C ASP A 2 -84.23 -7.02 -1.42
N ASN A 3 -85.33 -7.73 -1.18
CA ASN A 3 -85.72 -8.95 -1.89
C ASN A 3 -86.97 -8.71 -2.77
N SER A 4 -86.99 -7.61 -3.51
CA SER A 4 -88.04 -7.35 -4.52
C SER A 4 -87.49 -7.38 -5.95
N SER A 5 -88.31 -7.88 -6.87
CA SER A 5 -87.90 -8.34 -8.20
C SER A 5 -87.77 -7.25 -9.28
N ASN A 6 -87.81 -5.96 -8.94
CA ASN A 6 -87.75 -4.87 -9.92
C ASN A 6 -86.60 -3.88 -9.64
N LYS A 7 -85.53 -4.01 -10.41
CA LYS A 7 -84.31 -3.19 -10.35
C LYS A 7 -84.58 -1.70 -10.61
N SER A 8 -84.36 -0.89 -9.58
CA SER A 8 -84.01 0.53 -9.70
C SER A 8 -82.61 0.71 -9.12
N ASN A 9 -81.61 0.80 -9.99
CA ASN A 9 -80.21 1.03 -9.60
C ASN A 9 -80.06 2.43 -9.01
N LYS A 10 -79.90 2.53 -7.69
CA LYS A 10 -79.05 3.47 -6.92
C LYS A 10 -79.45 3.44 -5.44
N GLY A 11 -78.66 2.76 -4.61
CA GLY A 11 -78.73 2.97 -3.16
C GLY A 11 -78.12 4.33 -2.83
N VAL A 12 -78.94 5.36 -2.64
CA VAL A 12 -78.52 6.65 -2.06
C VAL A 12 -79.03 6.70 -0.63
N PHE A 13 -78.11 6.77 0.35
CA PHE A 13 -78.47 6.93 1.76
C PHE A 13 -78.36 8.42 2.13
N ILE A 14 -79.49 9.12 2.22
CA ILE A 14 -79.57 10.51 2.69
C ILE A 14 -80.36 10.54 3.99
N VAL A 15 -79.75 11.05 5.07
CA VAL A 15 -80.45 11.39 6.31
C VAL A 15 -80.75 12.89 6.26
N ASN A 16 -82.03 13.26 6.12
CA ASN A 16 -82.44 14.67 6.16
C ASN A 16 -83.38 14.88 7.35
N GLY A 17 -82.97 15.74 8.30
CA GLY A 17 -83.81 16.16 9.41
C GLY A 17 -84.59 17.41 9.05
N LYS A 18 -85.85 17.28 8.62
CA LYS A 18 -86.78 18.42 8.54
C LYS A 18 -87.71 18.43 9.76
N ALA A 19 -87.27 19.05 10.85
CA ALA A 19 -88.15 19.55 11.90
C ALA A 19 -87.50 20.77 12.58
N GLN A 20 -88.26 21.87 12.70
CA GLN A 20 -87.79 23.17 13.21
C GLN A 20 -87.83 23.32 14.75
N THR A 21 -88.02 22.25 15.50
CA THR A 21 -88.01 22.29 16.96
C THR A 21 -86.79 21.54 17.50
N LYS A 22 -85.81 22.29 18.01
CA LYS A 22 -84.67 21.77 18.78
C LYS A 22 -85.20 21.19 20.10
N ALA A 23 -85.55 19.91 20.10
CA ALA A 23 -85.79 19.16 21.33
C ALA A 23 -85.17 17.76 21.18
N GLY A 24 -84.07 17.52 21.92
CA GLY A 24 -83.42 16.21 22.07
C GLY A 24 -82.65 15.73 20.84
N GLY A 25 -81.32 15.68 20.93
CA GLY A 25 -80.49 15.02 19.90
C GLY A 25 -80.82 13.52 19.84
N THR A 26 -81.68 13.14 18.90
CA THR A 26 -81.97 11.73 18.63
C THR A 26 -80.93 11.23 17.63
N ASN A 27 -80.15 10.22 18.01
CA ASN A 27 -79.18 9.61 17.10
C ASN A 27 -79.93 8.81 16.03
N TYR A 28 -80.09 9.38 14.83
CA TYR A 28 -80.78 8.71 13.71
C TYR A 28 -79.92 7.66 13.01
N LEU A 29 -78.62 7.66 13.25
CA LEU A 29 -77.70 6.63 12.78
C LEU A 29 -76.53 6.52 13.77
N ARG A 30 -76.32 5.33 14.34
CA ARG A 30 -75.15 5.03 15.16
C ARG A 30 -74.33 3.97 14.43
N ILE A 31 -73.16 4.36 13.92
CA ILE A 31 -72.15 3.41 13.48
C ILE A 31 -71.32 3.06 14.73
N SER A 32 -71.54 1.86 15.27
CA SER A 32 -70.63 1.22 16.22
C SER A 32 -69.41 0.64 15.49
N PRO A 33 -68.29 0.36 16.20
CA PRO A 33 -67.14 -0.34 15.62
C PRO A 33 -67.49 -1.67 14.93
N ASP A 34 -68.57 -2.33 15.35
CA ASP A 34 -69.03 -3.61 14.76
C ASP A 34 -69.89 -3.46 13.50
N SER A 35 -70.36 -2.25 13.20
CA SER A 35 -71.29 -1.98 12.08
C SER A 35 -70.62 -1.49 10.78
N SER A 36 -69.29 -1.54 10.69
CA SER A 36 -68.53 -1.25 9.46
C SER A 36 -67.84 -2.48 8.85
N ARG A 37 -68.34 -3.70 9.15
CA ARG A 37 -67.74 -4.95 8.67
C ARG A 37 -68.25 -5.33 7.27
N ILE A 38 -67.34 -5.82 6.42
CA ILE A 38 -67.66 -6.39 5.11
C ILE A 38 -67.32 -7.88 5.19
N TYR A 39 -68.31 -8.74 4.95
CA TYR A 39 -68.16 -10.19 4.94
C TYR A 39 -68.04 -10.67 3.49
N THR A 40 -67.05 -11.51 3.18
CA THR A 40 -66.95 -12.22 1.89
C THR A 40 -67.37 -13.68 2.09
N GLU A 41 -68.18 -14.22 1.18
CA GLU A 41 -68.76 -15.58 1.31
C GLU A 41 -67.81 -16.69 0.81
N ASP A 42 -66.82 -16.34 -0.02
CA ASP A 42 -65.80 -17.25 -0.54
C ASP A 42 -64.44 -16.92 0.11
N PRO A 43 -63.80 -17.85 0.84
CA PRO A 43 -62.51 -17.62 1.49
C PRO A 43 -61.36 -17.36 0.49
N ASN A 44 -61.55 -17.67 -0.79
CA ASN A 44 -60.61 -17.39 -1.86
C ASN A 44 -60.96 -16.10 -2.63
N ALA A 45 -62.19 -15.60 -2.54
CA ALA A 45 -62.62 -14.38 -3.21
C ALA A 45 -62.34 -13.15 -2.32
N GLY A 46 -61.46 -12.28 -2.81
CA GLY A 46 -61.04 -11.07 -2.12
C GLY A 46 -62.08 -9.95 -2.00
N PHE A 47 -61.73 -8.93 -1.23
CA PHE A 47 -62.42 -7.63 -1.21
C PHE A 47 -61.94 -6.74 -2.38
N GLY A 48 -62.88 -6.11 -3.10
CA GLY A 48 -62.53 -5.22 -4.21
C GLY A 48 -63.44 -4.00 -4.35
N VAL A 49 -62.84 -2.85 -4.66
CA VAL A 49 -63.53 -1.59 -4.98
C VAL A 49 -63.44 -1.41 -6.50
N ARG A 50 -64.58 -1.33 -7.20
CA ARG A 50 -64.66 -1.28 -8.67
C ARG A 50 -65.20 0.05 -9.15
N ASP A 51 -64.80 0.51 -10.34
CA ASP A 51 -65.56 1.53 -11.06
C ASP A 51 -66.88 0.91 -11.56
N LEU A 52 -68.01 1.58 -11.32
CA LEU A 52 -69.35 1.16 -11.72
C LEU A 52 -69.79 1.79 -13.05
N SER A 53 -68.97 2.63 -13.68
CA SER A 53 -69.26 3.20 -15.00
C SER A 53 -69.08 2.15 -16.09
N GLY A 54 -70.19 1.76 -16.74
CA GLY A 54 -70.28 0.60 -17.61
C GLY A 54 -69.35 0.64 -18.84
N GLY A 55 -68.59 -0.43 -19.03
CA GLY A 55 -67.81 -0.69 -20.24
C GLY A 55 -66.71 -1.73 -20.04
N ASN A 56 -65.91 -1.60 -18.98
CA ASN A 56 -64.88 -2.56 -18.59
C ASN A 56 -64.66 -2.46 -17.08
N ALA A 57 -64.98 -3.52 -16.33
CA ALA A 57 -64.89 -3.51 -14.87
C ALA A 57 -63.43 -3.66 -14.41
N THR A 58 -62.71 -2.55 -14.20
CA THR A 58 -61.41 -2.56 -13.53
C THR A 58 -61.61 -2.45 -12.01
N SER A 59 -61.09 -3.42 -11.26
CA SER A 59 -61.08 -3.37 -9.79
C SER A 59 -59.85 -2.57 -9.34
N TYR A 60 -60.04 -1.54 -8.53
CA TYR A 60 -58.95 -0.79 -7.89
C TYR A 60 -58.35 -1.55 -6.70
N MET A 61 -58.97 -2.64 -6.28
CA MET A 61 -58.50 -3.48 -5.19
C MET A 61 -58.84 -4.96 -5.47
N GLN A 62 -57.86 -5.85 -5.38
CA GLN A 62 -58.00 -7.30 -5.55
C GLN A 62 -57.15 -7.97 -4.46
N LEU A 63 -57.79 -8.47 -3.40
CA LEU A 63 -57.10 -9.03 -2.23
C LEU A 63 -57.40 -10.51 -2.06
N THR A 64 -56.61 -11.38 -2.67
CA THR A 64 -56.71 -12.84 -2.52
C THR A 64 -55.60 -13.36 -1.60
N PRO A 65 -55.70 -14.56 -1.01
CA PRO A 65 -54.60 -15.17 -0.25
C PRO A 65 -53.30 -15.29 -1.07
N GLU A 66 -53.43 -15.39 -2.40
CA GLU A 66 -52.31 -15.51 -3.32
C GLU A 66 -51.78 -14.15 -3.78
N ASN A 67 -52.59 -13.10 -3.90
CA ASN A 67 -52.14 -11.82 -4.44
C ASN A 67 -52.90 -10.63 -3.84
N TYR A 68 -52.16 -9.57 -3.50
CA TYR A 68 -52.68 -8.33 -2.91
C TYR A 68 -52.43 -7.15 -3.86
N PHE A 69 -53.42 -6.77 -4.67
CA PHE A 69 -53.32 -5.66 -5.62
C PHE A 69 -54.20 -4.47 -5.19
N ILE A 70 -53.61 -3.28 -5.09
CA ILE A 70 -54.28 -2.03 -4.67
C ILE A 70 -53.82 -0.88 -5.57
N GLY A 71 -54.69 -0.38 -6.43
CA GLY A 71 -54.40 0.72 -7.35
C GLY A 71 -55.00 0.47 -8.73
N HIS A 72 -55.20 1.54 -9.50
CA HIS A 72 -55.70 1.43 -10.87
C HIS A 72 -54.71 0.59 -11.70
N GLU A 73 -55.22 -0.50 -12.28
CA GLU A 73 -54.47 -1.44 -13.12
C GLU A 73 -53.25 -2.11 -12.44
N ALA A 74 -53.21 -2.13 -11.10
CA ALA A 74 -52.20 -2.90 -10.38
C ALA A 74 -52.38 -4.40 -10.68
N GLY A 75 -51.33 -5.05 -11.18
CA GLY A 75 -51.36 -6.48 -11.55
C GLY A 75 -52.32 -6.86 -12.67
N ALA A 76 -52.74 -5.91 -13.52
CA ALA A 76 -53.83 -6.11 -14.50
C ALA A 76 -53.63 -7.27 -15.48
N HIS A 77 -52.39 -7.62 -15.82
CA HIS A 77 -52.07 -8.72 -16.75
C HIS A 77 -51.62 -10.02 -16.06
N ASN A 78 -51.78 -10.14 -14.74
CA ASN A 78 -51.36 -11.33 -14.01
C ASN A 78 -52.24 -12.52 -14.38
N SER A 79 -51.67 -13.48 -15.12
CA SER A 79 -52.36 -14.66 -15.65
C SER A 79 -51.98 -15.97 -14.94
N GLY A 80 -50.94 -15.96 -14.11
CA GLY A 80 -50.54 -17.12 -13.30
C GLY A 80 -49.52 -16.85 -12.19
N GLY A 81 -49.13 -15.59 -11.97
CA GLY A 81 -48.21 -15.22 -10.89
C GLY A 81 -48.87 -15.30 -9.51
N LEU A 82 -48.12 -15.80 -8.52
CA LEU A 82 -48.59 -16.03 -7.16
C LEU A 82 -47.73 -15.27 -6.14
N TYR A 83 -48.31 -15.01 -4.98
CA TYR A 83 -47.69 -14.42 -3.79
C TYR A 83 -47.12 -13.01 -4.04
N ASN A 84 -47.83 -12.19 -4.81
CA ASN A 84 -47.42 -10.82 -5.11
C ASN A 84 -48.18 -9.77 -4.28
N SER A 85 -47.52 -8.66 -3.96
CA SER A 85 -48.12 -7.48 -3.32
C SER A 85 -47.85 -6.23 -4.15
N PHE A 86 -48.84 -5.77 -4.92
CA PHE A 86 -48.73 -4.60 -5.80
C PHE A 86 -49.61 -3.45 -5.31
N ILE A 87 -49.00 -2.30 -5.03
CA ILE A 87 -49.70 -1.15 -4.47
C ILE A 87 -49.27 0.12 -5.23
N GLY A 88 -50.21 0.75 -5.94
CA GLY A 88 -49.97 1.97 -6.70
C GLY A 88 -50.58 1.93 -8.09
N TYR A 89 -50.72 3.12 -8.71
CA TYR A 89 -51.17 3.24 -10.10
C TYR A 89 -50.21 2.47 -11.01
N ASN A 90 -50.72 1.47 -11.74
CA ASN A 90 -49.96 0.67 -12.70
C ASN A 90 -48.77 -0.11 -12.09
N ALA A 91 -48.78 -0.40 -10.79
CA ALA A 91 -47.77 -1.26 -10.18
C ALA A 91 -47.90 -2.71 -10.70
N GLY A 92 -46.81 -3.28 -11.23
CA GLY A 92 -46.81 -4.64 -11.80
C GLY A 92 -47.76 -4.84 -12.99
N TYR A 93 -48.10 -3.77 -13.72
CA TYR A 93 -49.13 -3.78 -14.78
C TYR A 93 -48.99 -4.93 -15.78
N ALA A 94 -47.77 -5.18 -16.27
CA ALA A 94 -47.47 -6.18 -17.28
C ALA A 94 -47.04 -7.54 -16.73
N ASN A 95 -47.05 -7.75 -15.41
CA ASN A 95 -46.69 -9.05 -14.82
C ASN A 95 -47.65 -10.13 -15.29
N THR A 96 -47.17 -11.22 -15.91
CA THR A 96 -48.01 -12.33 -16.38
C THR A 96 -47.88 -13.54 -15.45
N THR A 97 -46.66 -14.05 -15.27
CA THR A 97 -46.38 -15.28 -14.48
C THR A 97 -45.37 -15.05 -13.35
N GLY A 98 -44.89 -13.82 -13.15
CA GLY A 98 -43.96 -13.48 -12.08
C GLY A 98 -44.58 -13.64 -10.70
N SER A 99 -43.80 -14.18 -9.75
CA SER A 99 -44.26 -14.57 -8.42
C SER A 99 -43.32 -14.06 -7.32
N TYR A 100 -43.84 -13.95 -6.09
CA TYR A 100 -43.08 -13.53 -4.91
C TYR A 100 -42.52 -12.09 -4.98
N ASN A 101 -43.28 -11.16 -5.58
CA ASN A 101 -42.84 -9.78 -5.77
C ASN A 101 -43.58 -8.78 -4.85
N ILE A 102 -42.88 -7.72 -4.42
CA ILE A 102 -43.45 -6.60 -3.68
C ILE A 102 -43.22 -5.32 -4.50
N TYR A 103 -44.26 -4.74 -5.09
CA TYR A 103 -44.18 -3.48 -5.83
C TYR A 103 -45.04 -2.41 -5.17
N LEU A 104 -44.45 -1.31 -4.73
CA LEU A 104 -45.14 -0.20 -4.07
C LEU A 104 -44.72 1.14 -4.70
N GLY A 105 -45.63 1.79 -5.42
CA GLY A 105 -45.38 3.07 -6.08
C GLY A 105 -46.07 3.18 -7.44
N ASN A 106 -46.16 4.40 -7.98
CA ASN A 106 -46.64 4.61 -9.34
C ASN A 106 -45.68 3.92 -10.32
N ARG A 107 -46.20 2.99 -11.12
CA ARG A 107 -45.47 2.24 -12.15
C ARG A 107 -44.23 1.48 -11.63
N ALA A 108 -44.22 1.11 -10.35
CA ALA A 108 -43.21 0.18 -9.82
C ALA A 108 -43.35 -1.18 -10.52
N GLY A 109 -42.28 -1.70 -11.12
CA GLY A 109 -42.31 -2.98 -11.87
C GLY A 109 -43.23 -3.00 -13.09
N TYR A 110 -43.54 -1.85 -13.70
CA TYR A 110 -44.58 -1.71 -14.74
C TYR A 110 -44.49 -2.72 -15.90
N ALA A 111 -43.30 -2.92 -16.49
CA ALA A 111 -43.09 -3.73 -17.69
C ALA A 111 -42.52 -5.14 -17.41
N GLY A 112 -42.33 -5.50 -16.13
CA GLY A 112 -41.75 -6.79 -15.75
C GLY A 112 -42.72 -7.94 -15.99
N SER A 113 -42.57 -8.64 -17.12
CA SER A 113 -43.51 -9.69 -17.54
C SER A 113 -43.39 -10.98 -16.74
N VAL A 114 -42.18 -11.37 -16.32
CA VAL A 114 -41.91 -12.68 -15.70
C VAL A 114 -41.03 -12.62 -14.46
N SER A 115 -40.71 -11.42 -13.95
CA SER A 115 -39.79 -11.19 -12.83
C SER A 115 -40.24 -11.91 -11.55
N GLN A 116 -39.30 -12.45 -10.78
CA GLN A 116 -39.55 -13.16 -9.52
C GLN A 116 -38.64 -12.66 -8.41
N TYR A 117 -39.12 -12.77 -7.16
CA TYR A 117 -38.35 -12.41 -5.95
C TYR A 117 -37.86 -10.96 -5.94
N CYS A 118 -38.62 -10.03 -6.52
CA CYS A 118 -38.26 -8.62 -6.60
C CYS A 118 -38.98 -7.76 -5.56
N THR A 119 -38.28 -6.77 -5.01
CA THR A 119 -38.86 -5.74 -4.15
C THR A 119 -38.63 -4.35 -4.75
N PHE A 120 -39.67 -3.73 -5.28
CA PHE A 120 -39.62 -2.39 -5.87
C PHE A 120 -40.46 -1.38 -5.09
N LEU A 121 -39.84 -0.31 -4.60
CA LEU A 121 -40.48 0.73 -3.81
C LEU A 121 -40.12 2.11 -4.34
N GLY A 122 -41.09 2.83 -4.89
CA GLY A 122 -40.93 4.20 -5.38
C GLY A 122 -41.56 4.44 -6.75
N TYR A 123 -41.62 5.71 -7.16
CA TYR A 123 -42.07 6.09 -8.50
C TYR A 123 -41.12 5.52 -9.55
N ASN A 124 -41.66 4.71 -10.48
CA ASN A 124 -40.94 4.03 -11.56
C ASN A 124 -39.77 3.12 -11.09
N ALA A 125 -39.76 2.68 -9.83
CA ALA A 125 -38.74 1.74 -9.36
C ALA A 125 -38.85 0.41 -10.15
N GLY A 126 -37.75 -0.03 -10.77
CA GLY A 126 -37.73 -1.24 -11.58
C GLY A 126 -38.68 -1.26 -12.77
N GLN A 127 -39.05 -0.10 -13.33
CA GLN A 127 -40.08 0.01 -14.36
C GLN A 127 -39.90 -0.98 -15.52
N ASN A 128 -38.67 -1.16 -16.03
CA ASN A 128 -38.37 -2.03 -17.16
C ASN A 128 -37.77 -3.39 -16.79
N ASN A 129 -37.71 -3.73 -15.48
CA ASN A 129 -37.03 -4.92 -14.98
C ASN A 129 -37.74 -6.19 -15.41
N ASN A 130 -37.05 -7.06 -16.15
CA ASN A 130 -37.52 -8.40 -16.54
C ASN A 130 -36.59 -9.51 -16.03
N SER A 131 -35.91 -9.27 -14.90
CA SER A 131 -34.98 -10.17 -14.23
C SER A 131 -35.38 -10.43 -12.77
N ASN A 132 -34.79 -11.45 -12.16
CA ASN A 132 -35.15 -11.92 -10.83
C ASN A 132 -34.22 -11.39 -9.74
N ASP A 133 -34.63 -11.54 -8.48
CA ASP A 133 -33.78 -11.35 -7.29
C ASP A 133 -33.22 -9.92 -7.17
N ASN A 134 -34.06 -8.93 -7.46
CA ASN A 134 -33.67 -7.51 -7.46
C ASN A 134 -34.44 -6.70 -6.39
N THR A 135 -33.73 -5.87 -5.62
CA THR A 135 -34.33 -4.95 -4.65
C THR A 135 -34.05 -3.51 -5.05
N PHE A 136 -35.05 -2.78 -5.53
CA PHE A 136 -34.94 -1.39 -5.97
C PHE A 136 -35.83 -0.46 -5.15
N ILE A 137 -35.23 0.45 -4.40
CA ILE A 137 -35.95 1.33 -3.47
C ILE A 137 -35.51 2.78 -3.71
N GLY A 138 -36.42 3.61 -4.19
CA GLY A 138 -36.19 5.03 -4.44
C GLY A 138 -36.86 5.53 -5.72
N TYR A 139 -36.94 6.86 -5.86
CA TYR A 139 -37.39 7.50 -7.10
C TYR A 139 -36.50 7.08 -8.27
N LEU A 140 -37.08 6.47 -9.31
CA LEU A 140 -36.39 6.00 -10.51
C LEU A 140 -35.25 4.98 -10.28
N SER A 141 -35.22 4.29 -9.13
CA SER A 141 -34.21 3.27 -8.87
C SER A 141 -34.37 2.09 -9.84
N GLY A 142 -33.30 1.71 -10.55
CA GLY A 142 -33.32 0.60 -11.52
C GLY A 142 -34.31 0.76 -12.69
N THR A 143 -34.72 1.99 -13.04
CA THR A 143 -35.80 2.23 -14.02
C THR A 143 -35.56 1.54 -15.38
N ASN A 144 -34.34 1.60 -15.91
CA ASN A 144 -33.99 1.03 -17.21
C ASN A 144 -33.38 -0.37 -17.14
N HIS A 145 -33.32 -0.97 -15.95
CA HIS A 145 -32.77 -2.31 -15.80
C HIS A 145 -33.68 -3.30 -16.51
N THR A 146 -33.13 -4.19 -17.34
CA THR A 146 -33.93 -5.11 -18.18
C THR A 146 -33.64 -6.58 -17.88
N ILE A 147 -32.37 -6.95 -17.75
CA ILE A 147 -31.91 -8.33 -17.51
C ILE A 147 -30.79 -8.33 -16.46
N GLY A 148 -30.43 -9.51 -15.94
CA GLY A 148 -29.41 -9.63 -14.89
C GLY A 148 -30.01 -9.53 -13.49
N GLY A 149 -29.67 -10.48 -12.60
CA GLY A 149 -30.29 -10.59 -11.28
C GLY A 149 -29.34 -10.31 -10.13
N GLY A 150 -29.89 -10.30 -8.91
CA GLY A 150 -29.13 -10.19 -7.67
C GLY A 150 -28.68 -8.77 -7.33
N ASN A 151 -29.37 -7.74 -7.82
CA ASN A 151 -28.99 -6.34 -7.61
C ASN A 151 -29.76 -5.71 -6.43
N VAL A 152 -29.07 -4.86 -5.66
CA VAL A 152 -29.67 -4.06 -4.59
C VAL A 152 -29.42 -2.59 -4.87
N PHE A 153 -30.45 -1.85 -5.30
CA PHE A 153 -30.39 -0.42 -5.54
C PHE A 153 -31.25 0.33 -4.51
N LEU A 154 -30.65 1.20 -3.70
CA LEU A 154 -31.32 1.96 -2.66
C LEU A 154 -30.93 3.44 -2.77
N GLY A 155 -31.83 4.28 -3.24
CA GLY A 155 -31.61 5.71 -3.39
C GLY A 155 -32.29 6.27 -4.64
N SER A 156 -32.46 7.59 -4.67
CA SER A 156 -32.97 8.28 -5.86
C SER A 156 -32.01 8.09 -7.03
N LYS A 157 -32.51 7.52 -8.13
CA LYS A 157 -31.78 7.18 -9.36
C LYS A 157 -30.58 6.26 -9.16
N ALA A 158 -30.53 5.47 -8.08
CA ALA A 158 -29.54 4.40 -7.95
C ALA A 158 -29.74 3.39 -9.10
N GLY A 159 -28.69 3.15 -9.90
CA GLY A 159 -28.74 2.27 -11.07
C GLY A 159 -29.77 2.64 -12.14
N SER A 160 -30.18 3.92 -12.29
CA SER A 160 -31.34 4.24 -13.13
C SER A 160 -31.15 3.96 -14.63
N TYR A 161 -29.92 4.04 -15.13
CA TYR A 161 -29.51 3.64 -16.49
C TYR A 161 -28.77 2.31 -16.52
N ASP A 162 -28.86 1.50 -15.46
CA ASP A 162 -28.42 0.13 -15.53
C ASP A 162 -29.32 -0.65 -16.49
N SER A 163 -28.74 -1.45 -17.41
CA SER A 163 -29.51 -2.21 -18.40
C SER A 163 -29.44 -3.72 -18.18
N ALA A 164 -28.27 -4.22 -17.77
CA ALA A 164 -27.98 -5.65 -17.70
C ALA A 164 -27.05 -6.03 -16.51
N GLY A 165 -26.91 -5.17 -15.50
CA GLY A 165 -26.01 -5.38 -14.37
C GLY A 165 -26.34 -6.63 -13.56
N VAL A 166 -25.34 -7.23 -12.93
CA VAL A 166 -25.51 -8.48 -12.17
C VAL A 166 -24.78 -8.38 -10.83
N ARG A 167 -25.43 -8.77 -9.74
CA ARG A 167 -24.83 -8.83 -8.38
C ARG A 167 -24.20 -7.50 -7.93
N ASN A 168 -24.85 -6.37 -8.21
CA ASN A 168 -24.38 -5.06 -7.77
C ASN A 168 -25.13 -4.56 -6.52
N ILE A 169 -24.43 -3.83 -5.66
CA ILE A 169 -25.00 -3.11 -4.50
C ILE A 169 -24.79 -1.62 -4.71
N PHE A 170 -25.84 -0.86 -5.04
CA PHE A 170 -25.81 0.60 -5.19
C PHE A 170 -26.68 1.27 -4.13
N ILE A 171 -26.05 1.96 -3.18
CA ILE A 171 -26.75 2.62 -2.07
C ILE A 171 -26.37 4.10 -2.05
N GLY A 172 -27.30 4.99 -2.37
CA GLY A 172 -27.10 6.44 -2.41
C GLY A 172 -27.74 7.09 -3.63
N GLU A 173 -27.90 8.40 -3.57
CA GLU A 173 -28.39 9.18 -4.72
C GLU A 173 -27.40 9.08 -5.89
N TYR A 174 -27.87 8.67 -7.07
CA TYR A 174 -27.04 8.46 -8.27
C TYR A 174 -25.91 7.41 -8.13
N ALA A 175 -25.93 6.55 -7.10
CA ALA A 175 -24.96 5.46 -7.01
C ALA A 175 -25.10 4.51 -8.22
N GLY A 176 -24.00 4.26 -8.93
CA GLY A 176 -23.98 3.41 -10.14
C GLY A 176 -24.92 3.86 -11.26
N ASN A 177 -25.29 5.14 -11.33
CA ASN A 177 -26.38 5.61 -12.19
C ASN A 177 -26.26 5.20 -13.67
N TYR A 178 -25.05 5.20 -14.24
CA TYR A 178 -24.79 4.87 -15.65
C TYR A 178 -24.21 3.46 -15.87
N ASN A 179 -24.38 2.54 -14.91
CA ASN A 179 -23.89 1.16 -14.98
C ASN A 179 -24.63 0.28 -15.99
N LYS A 180 -24.31 0.37 -17.28
CA LYS A 180 -24.97 -0.43 -18.32
C LYS A 180 -24.92 -1.94 -18.08
N ASN A 181 -23.73 -2.52 -17.89
CA ASN A 181 -23.54 -3.97 -17.83
C ASN A 181 -22.58 -4.42 -16.71
N GLY A 182 -22.17 -3.52 -15.82
CA GLY A 182 -21.18 -3.84 -14.78
C GLY A 182 -21.66 -4.89 -13.79
N GLN A 183 -20.73 -5.62 -13.19
CA GLN A 183 -21.02 -6.79 -12.37
C GLN A 183 -20.21 -6.80 -11.07
N ASP A 184 -20.77 -7.38 -10.01
CA ASP A 184 -20.05 -7.62 -8.75
C ASP A 184 -19.45 -6.33 -8.13
N ASN A 185 -20.15 -5.19 -8.27
CA ASN A 185 -19.71 -3.91 -7.71
C ASN A 185 -20.46 -3.55 -6.42
N VAL A 186 -19.78 -2.85 -5.51
CA VAL A 186 -20.36 -2.28 -4.29
C VAL A 186 -20.14 -0.77 -4.29
N PHE A 187 -21.17 0.01 -4.59
CA PHE A 187 -21.13 1.48 -4.57
C PHE A 187 -22.05 2.03 -3.48
N ILE A 188 -21.47 2.68 -2.47
CA ILE A 188 -22.20 3.19 -1.31
C ILE A 188 -21.82 4.67 -1.09
N GLY A 189 -22.76 5.58 -1.29
CA GLY A 189 -22.60 7.02 -1.16
C GLY A 189 -23.20 7.79 -2.34
N THR A 190 -23.43 9.09 -2.16
CA THR A 190 -23.93 9.95 -3.24
C THR A 190 -22.94 9.95 -4.39
N ARG A 191 -23.42 9.57 -5.59
CA ARG A 191 -22.66 9.51 -6.84
C ARG A 191 -21.41 8.60 -6.79
N ALA A 192 -21.39 7.62 -5.90
CA ALA A 192 -20.38 6.58 -5.90
C ALA A 192 -20.48 5.77 -7.22
N GLY A 193 -19.38 5.69 -7.97
CA GLY A 193 -19.34 4.99 -9.25
C GLY A 193 -20.35 5.49 -10.30
N GLU A 194 -20.77 6.77 -10.26
CA GLU A 194 -21.86 7.31 -11.10
C GLU A 194 -21.69 6.97 -12.59
N MET A 195 -20.46 7.12 -13.12
CA MET A 195 -20.14 6.91 -14.54
C MET A 195 -19.64 5.49 -14.87
N ASN A 196 -19.61 4.57 -13.91
CA ASN A 196 -19.24 3.17 -14.18
C ASN A 196 -20.14 2.65 -15.28
N LYS A 197 -19.59 2.24 -16.41
CA LYS A 197 -20.38 1.79 -17.56
C LYS A 197 -20.50 0.27 -17.59
N ASP A 198 -19.36 -0.40 -17.67
CA ASP A 198 -19.27 -1.85 -17.85
C ASP A 198 -18.28 -2.47 -16.84
N GLY A 199 -17.89 -1.71 -15.81
CA GLY A 199 -16.86 -2.12 -14.84
C GLY A 199 -17.31 -3.20 -13.89
N TYR A 200 -16.38 -4.01 -13.41
CA TYR A 200 -16.67 -5.11 -12.51
C TYR A 200 -15.68 -5.24 -11.34
N SER A 201 -16.16 -5.88 -10.27
CA SER A 201 -15.39 -6.16 -9.05
C SER A 201 -14.79 -4.90 -8.39
N ASN A 202 -15.53 -3.78 -8.40
CA ASN A 202 -15.10 -2.54 -7.73
C ASN A 202 -15.85 -2.33 -6.40
N ILE A 203 -15.16 -1.76 -5.41
CA ILE A 203 -15.75 -1.35 -4.12
C ILE A 203 -15.52 0.16 -3.96
N PHE A 204 -16.57 0.97 -4.09
CA PHE A 204 -16.54 2.42 -3.91
C PHE A 204 -17.44 2.85 -2.76
N ILE A 205 -16.85 3.33 -1.66
CA ILE A 205 -17.60 3.74 -0.46
C ILE A 205 -17.24 5.18 -0.08
N GLY A 206 -18.21 6.07 -0.15
CA GLY A 206 -18.06 7.51 0.12
C GLY A 206 -18.74 8.37 -0.94
N THR A 207 -18.90 9.66 -0.63
CA THR A 207 -19.50 10.62 -1.56
C THR A 207 -18.49 10.97 -2.67
N TYR A 208 -18.94 10.87 -3.93
CA TYR A 208 -18.15 11.06 -5.17
C TYR A 208 -16.97 10.09 -5.37
N THR A 209 -16.94 8.98 -4.63
CA THR A 209 -15.90 7.96 -4.73
C THR A 209 -15.97 7.23 -6.07
N GLY A 210 -14.86 7.17 -6.82
CA GLY A 210 -14.83 6.54 -8.14
C GLY A 210 -15.82 7.12 -9.16
N MET A 211 -16.28 8.37 -8.96
CA MET A 211 -17.38 8.97 -9.74
C MET A 211 -17.21 8.85 -11.26
N ASN A 212 -15.99 9.06 -11.77
CA ASN A 212 -15.71 9.04 -13.21
C ASN A 212 -15.19 7.68 -13.73
N ASN A 213 -15.23 6.61 -12.93
CA ASN A 213 -14.75 5.30 -13.34
C ASN A 213 -15.44 4.84 -14.63
N LEU A 214 -14.69 4.53 -15.69
CA LEU A 214 -15.21 4.05 -16.98
C LEU A 214 -14.78 2.59 -17.16
N GLY A 215 -15.34 1.71 -16.33
CA GLY A 215 -15.01 0.30 -16.38
C GLY A 215 -15.46 -0.41 -17.65
N SER A 216 -14.83 -1.54 -17.95
CA SER A 216 -15.00 -2.34 -19.18
C SER A 216 -15.13 -3.83 -18.85
N LEU A 217 -16.08 -4.54 -19.48
CA LEU A 217 -16.17 -6.01 -19.39
C LEU A 217 -15.03 -6.73 -20.12
N THR A 218 -14.33 -6.05 -21.03
CA THR A 218 -13.19 -6.61 -21.76
C THR A 218 -11.89 -5.97 -21.27
N GLY A 219 -10.92 -6.79 -20.89
CA GLY A 219 -9.66 -6.35 -20.30
C GLY A 219 -9.84 -5.92 -18.84
N TYR A 220 -8.96 -5.01 -18.39
CA TYR A 220 -8.87 -4.62 -16.98
C TYR A 220 -9.32 -3.18 -16.71
N ASN A 221 -9.59 -2.37 -17.74
CA ASN A 221 -9.86 -0.94 -17.58
C ASN A 221 -11.00 -0.67 -16.58
N GLY A 222 -10.70 0.11 -15.54
CA GLY A 222 -11.68 0.54 -14.53
C GLY A 222 -12.22 -0.59 -13.64
N ASN A 223 -11.51 -1.71 -13.53
CA ASN A 223 -11.94 -2.88 -12.74
C ASN A 223 -11.05 -3.12 -11.53
N TYR A 224 -11.53 -3.94 -10.60
CA TYR A 224 -10.76 -4.41 -9.43
C TYR A 224 -10.24 -3.29 -8.52
N ASN A 225 -10.94 -2.16 -8.44
CA ASN A 225 -10.54 -1.03 -7.61
C ASN A 225 -11.26 -1.04 -6.26
N ILE A 226 -10.55 -0.68 -5.19
CA ILE A 226 -11.11 -0.44 -3.85
C ILE A 226 -10.89 1.02 -3.49
N PHE A 227 -11.94 1.84 -3.56
CA PHE A 227 -11.91 3.25 -3.19
C PHE A 227 -12.80 3.52 -1.99
N LEU A 228 -12.25 4.12 -0.94
CA LEU A 228 -12.92 4.33 0.35
C LEU A 228 -12.62 5.75 0.85
N GLY A 229 -13.63 6.61 0.97
CA GLY A 229 -13.49 7.99 1.42
C GLY A 229 -14.02 9.02 0.42
N ASN A 230 -14.29 10.23 0.91
CA ASN A 230 -14.81 11.33 0.10
C ASN A 230 -13.86 11.67 -1.05
N TRP A 231 -14.36 11.71 -2.29
CA TRP A 231 -13.58 11.95 -3.51
C TRP A 231 -12.43 10.96 -3.80
N ALA A 232 -12.32 9.84 -3.07
CA ALA A 232 -11.28 8.85 -3.36
C ALA A 232 -11.44 8.29 -4.79
N GLY A 233 -10.35 8.31 -5.57
CA GLY A 233 -10.37 7.87 -6.97
C GLY A 233 -11.35 8.59 -7.89
N LYS A 234 -11.84 9.80 -7.52
CA LYS A 234 -12.88 10.53 -8.28
C LYS A 234 -12.62 10.59 -9.78
N SER A 235 -11.37 10.89 -10.17
CA SER A 235 -11.01 11.12 -11.58
C SER A 235 -10.64 9.85 -12.34
N ASN A 236 -10.65 8.69 -11.69
CA ASN A 236 -10.26 7.43 -12.31
C ASN A 236 -11.14 7.19 -13.53
N LYS A 237 -10.56 6.99 -14.71
CA LYS A 237 -11.29 6.61 -15.93
C LYS A 237 -11.05 5.16 -16.25
N THR A 238 -9.78 4.76 -16.43
CA THR A 238 -9.42 3.40 -16.85
C THR A 238 -8.46 2.70 -15.91
N GLY A 239 -8.01 3.36 -14.83
CA GLY A 239 -7.14 2.76 -13.84
C GLY A 239 -7.78 1.55 -13.17
N PHE A 240 -6.99 0.55 -12.85
CA PHE A 240 -7.46 -0.75 -12.37
C PHE A 240 -6.55 -1.32 -11.28
N CYS A 241 -7.07 -2.26 -10.49
CA CYS A 241 -6.32 -2.89 -9.39
C CYS A 241 -5.68 -1.87 -8.42
N ASN A 242 -6.37 -0.76 -8.13
CA ASN A 242 -5.91 0.25 -7.19
C ASN A 242 -6.63 0.15 -5.84
N ILE A 243 -5.96 0.53 -4.76
CA ILE A 243 -6.53 0.70 -3.42
C ILE A 243 -6.34 2.15 -2.98
N PHE A 244 -7.43 2.94 -2.94
CA PHE A 244 -7.40 4.32 -2.47
C PHE A 244 -8.27 4.48 -1.23
N MET A 245 -7.67 4.80 -0.08
CA MET A 245 -8.36 4.91 1.20
C MET A 245 -8.04 6.24 1.89
N GLY A 246 -9.04 7.09 2.04
CA GLY A 246 -8.93 8.41 2.66
C GLY A 246 -9.65 9.50 1.85
N ASP A 247 -9.94 10.63 2.50
CA ASP A 247 -10.44 11.82 1.83
C ASP A 247 -9.43 12.27 0.75
N ASN A 248 -9.88 12.41 -0.51
CA ASN A 248 -9.08 12.74 -1.69
C ASN A 248 -7.92 11.77 -2.01
N ALA A 249 -7.91 10.55 -1.49
CA ALA A 249 -6.89 9.57 -1.85
C ALA A 249 -6.98 9.19 -3.35
N GLY A 250 -5.87 9.28 -4.08
CA GLY A 250 -5.84 8.96 -5.52
C GLY A 250 -6.77 9.82 -6.38
N SER A 251 -7.17 11.01 -5.92
CA SER A 251 -8.22 11.81 -6.55
C SER A 251 -7.89 12.26 -7.98
N THR A 252 -6.60 12.35 -8.29
CA THR A 252 -6.07 12.76 -9.60
C THR A 252 -5.76 11.58 -10.54
N ASN A 253 -5.85 10.33 -10.08
CA ASN A 253 -5.61 9.15 -10.92
C ASN A 253 -6.57 9.14 -12.12
N ILE A 254 -6.07 8.93 -13.33
CA ILE A 254 -6.88 8.81 -14.56
C ILE A 254 -6.79 7.38 -15.10
N SER A 255 -5.57 6.86 -15.26
CA SER A 255 -5.33 5.53 -15.85
C SER A 255 -4.25 4.72 -15.12
N GLY A 256 -3.72 5.22 -14.01
CA GLY A 256 -2.75 4.48 -13.19
C GLY A 256 -3.35 3.22 -12.58
N TYR A 257 -2.51 2.21 -12.36
CA TYR A 257 -2.91 0.88 -11.89
C TYR A 257 -1.90 0.30 -10.90
N HIS A 258 -2.34 -0.69 -10.10
CA HIS A 258 -1.53 -1.30 -9.03
C HIS A 258 -1.02 -0.32 -7.96
N ASN A 259 -1.73 0.78 -7.74
CA ASN A 259 -1.36 1.73 -6.69
C ASN A 259 -2.11 1.48 -5.39
N ILE A 260 -1.42 1.66 -4.27
CA ILE A 260 -1.99 1.66 -2.92
C ILE A 260 -1.77 3.05 -2.33
N TYR A 261 -2.83 3.86 -2.17
CA TYR A 261 -2.79 5.18 -1.54
C TYR A 261 -3.68 5.20 -0.31
N ILE A 262 -3.08 5.27 0.88
CA ILE A 262 -3.77 5.20 2.16
C ILE A 262 -3.43 6.44 2.98
N GLY A 263 -4.43 7.28 3.22
CA GLY A 263 -4.34 8.51 3.99
C GLY A 263 -5.00 9.68 3.27
N ARG A 264 -5.41 10.69 4.03
CA ARG A 264 -6.04 11.91 3.48
C ARG A 264 -5.07 12.60 2.52
N GLY A 265 -5.49 12.84 1.29
CA GLY A 265 -4.70 13.50 0.26
C GLY A 265 -3.46 12.73 -0.17
N SER A 266 -3.38 11.42 0.11
CA SER A 266 -2.35 10.57 -0.48
C SER A 266 -2.61 10.45 -1.97
N ASP A 267 -1.71 10.91 -2.82
CA ASP A 267 -1.92 10.94 -4.26
C ASP A 267 -0.62 10.70 -5.04
N GLY A 268 -0.74 10.35 -6.31
CA GLY A 268 0.37 10.17 -7.24
C GLY A 268 0.19 11.02 -8.50
N ASP A 269 0.76 10.57 -9.61
CA ASP A 269 0.43 11.13 -10.92
C ASP A 269 -0.78 10.41 -11.54
N SER A 270 -1.46 11.09 -12.46
CA SER A 270 -2.60 10.62 -13.25
C SER A 270 -2.43 9.27 -13.94
N THR A 271 -1.18 8.87 -14.21
CA THR A 271 -0.81 7.63 -14.93
C THR A 271 0.16 6.74 -14.16
N SER A 272 0.43 7.09 -12.89
CA SER A 272 1.40 6.39 -12.07
C SER A 272 1.04 4.92 -11.83
N ILE A 273 2.04 4.04 -11.71
CA ILE A 273 1.84 2.61 -11.51
C ILE A 273 2.70 2.06 -10.38
N ASP A 274 2.25 0.95 -9.79
CA ASP A 274 3.00 0.15 -8.82
C ASP A 274 3.51 0.95 -7.59
N ASN A 275 2.80 2.00 -7.17
CA ASN A 275 3.15 2.79 -6.00
C ASN A 275 2.48 2.29 -4.71
N THR A 276 3.17 2.40 -3.57
CA THR A 276 2.60 2.17 -2.24
C THR A 276 2.83 3.40 -1.37
N TYR A 277 1.81 4.23 -1.18
CA TYR A 277 1.84 5.43 -0.35
C TYR A 277 0.94 5.25 0.88
N ILE A 278 1.53 5.42 2.07
CA ILE A 278 0.84 5.28 3.35
C ILE A 278 1.19 6.49 4.22
N GLY A 279 0.22 7.39 4.40
CA GLY A 279 0.37 8.63 5.16
C GLY A 279 -0.58 9.71 4.68
N SER A 280 -0.87 10.70 5.53
CA SER A 280 -1.60 11.87 5.05
C SER A 280 -0.70 12.73 4.16
N TYR A 281 -1.23 13.19 3.03
CA TYR A 281 -0.55 14.09 2.09
C TYR A 281 0.77 13.56 1.54
N THR A 282 0.93 12.23 1.45
CA THR A 282 2.01 11.62 0.67
C THR A 282 1.76 11.89 -0.81
N GLU A 283 2.72 12.49 -1.50
CA GLU A 283 2.54 12.89 -2.89
C GLU A 283 3.84 12.80 -3.66
N MET A 284 3.97 11.84 -4.57
CA MET A 284 5.12 11.76 -5.48
C MET A 284 4.67 11.33 -6.87
N LYS A 285 5.17 12.05 -7.89
CA LYS A 285 4.92 11.72 -9.29
C LYS A 285 5.93 10.70 -9.79
N GLY A 286 5.46 9.69 -10.49
CA GLY A 286 6.26 8.57 -10.98
C GLY A 286 5.74 7.24 -10.44
N SER A 287 6.47 6.17 -10.71
CA SER A 287 6.01 4.80 -10.55
C SER A 287 6.98 3.95 -9.73
N ALA A 288 6.50 2.82 -9.22
CA ALA A 288 7.30 1.88 -8.42
C ALA A 288 7.91 2.51 -7.15
N ASN A 289 7.24 3.49 -6.54
CA ASN A 289 7.70 4.14 -5.31
C ASN A 289 7.00 3.55 -4.08
N THR A 290 7.74 3.39 -2.98
CA THR A 290 7.21 3.07 -1.65
C THR A 290 7.40 4.26 -0.72
N ILE A 291 6.32 4.84 -0.22
CA ILE A 291 6.32 6.05 0.61
C ILE A 291 5.51 5.78 1.87
N ILE A 292 6.13 5.96 3.04
CA ILE A 292 5.48 5.73 4.33
C ILE A 292 5.78 6.91 5.25
N GLY A 293 4.76 7.66 5.64
CA GLY A 293 4.89 8.80 6.56
C GLY A 293 4.10 10.02 6.10
N SER A 294 3.57 10.79 7.05
CA SER A 294 2.82 12.01 6.71
C SER A 294 3.71 13.00 5.95
N MET A 295 3.20 13.55 4.85
CA MET A 295 3.89 14.47 3.95
C MET A 295 5.20 13.93 3.34
N ALA A 296 5.44 12.62 3.39
CA ALA A 296 6.60 12.02 2.75
C ALA A 296 6.48 12.09 1.23
N GLY A 297 7.59 12.36 0.55
CA GLY A 297 7.66 12.51 -0.90
C GLY A 297 6.98 13.75 -1.47
N THR A 298 6.27 14.57 -0.68
CA THR A 298 5.56 15.75 -1.19
C THR A 298 6.44 16.62 -2.12
N GLN A 299 5.85 17.10 -3.21
CA GLN A 299 6.54 17.85 -4.29
C GLN A 299 7.68 17.09 -4.99
N SER A 300 7.71 15.76 -4.91
CA SER A 300 8.77 14.96 -5.53
C SER A 300 8.37 14.31 -6.84
N ILE A 301 9.37 14.00 -7.66
CA ILE A 301 9.23 13.33 -8.94
C ILE A 301 10.31 12.25 -9.05
N GLY A 302 9.93 11.04 -9.44
CA GLY A 302 10.88 9.96 -9.68
C GLY A 302 10.26 8.58 -9.55
N ASN A 303 11.05 7.56 -9.86
CA ASN A 303 10.63 6.16 -9.86
C ASN A 303 11.56 5.33 -8.98
N ASN A 304 11.06 4.19 -8.50
CA ASN A 304 11.83 3.22 -7.72
C ASN A 304 12.41 3.80 -6.42
N ASN A 305 11.71 4.74 -5.80
CA ASN A 305 12.16 5.36 -4.54
C ASN A 305 11.50 4.71 -3.33
N VAL A 306 12.23 4.69 -2.20
CA VAL A 306 11.73 4.27 -0.89
C VAL A 306 11.91 5.43 0.09
N LEU A 307 10.80 6.03 0.53
CA LEU A 307 10.81 7.20 1.43
C LEU A 307 10.06 6.85 2.71
N ILE A 308 10.72 6.95 3.87
CA ILE A 308 10.15 6.53 5.16
C ILE A 308 10.36 7.62 6.22
N GLY A 309 9.26 8.09 6.79
CA GLY A 309 9.19 9.03 7.91
C GLY A 309 8.50 10.36 7.58
N TYR A 310 8.30 11.20 8.60
CA TYR A 310 7.59 12.47 8.43
C TYR A 310 8.37 13.42 7.53
N ARG A 311 7.76 13.83 6.40
CA ARG A 311 8.38 14.71 5.38
C ARG A 311 9.65 14.14 4.73
N ALA A 312 9.89 12.83 4.83
CA ALA A 312 11.04 12.19 4.23
C ALA A 312 11.05 12.39 2.70
N GLY A 313 12.20 12.77 2.16
CA GLY A 313 12.39 12.95 0.72
C GLY A 313 11.52 14.05 0.11
N TRP A 314 11.23 15.13 0.85
CA TRP A 314 10.49 16.27 0.30
C TRP A 314 11.23 16.91 -0.89
N GLY A 315 10.52 17.14 -2.00
CA GLY A 315 11.06 17.85 -3.16
C GLY A 315 12.21 17.13 -3.88
N ILE A 316 12.33 15.81 -3.73
CA ILE A 316 13.36 15.05 -4.45
C ILE A 316 12.94 14.82 -5.90
N HIS A 317 13.91 14.82 -6.81
CA HIS A 317 13.65 14.70 -8.27
C HIS A 317 14.48 13.57 -8.88
N GLN A 318 14.79 12.54 -8.08
CA GLN A 318 15.68 11.44 -8.44
C GLN A 318 14.94 10.10 -8.44
N ASN A 319 15.50 9.13 -9.18
CA ASN A 319 15.07 7.74 -9.17
C ASN A 319 15.98 6.90 -8.25
N ASN A 320 15.52 5.71 -7.87
CA ASN A 320 16.34 4.70 -7.19
C ASN A 320 16.93 5.17 -5.85
N LYS A 321 16.22 6.03 -5.10
CA LYS A 321 16.70 6.56 -3.82
C LYS A 321 16.01 5.94 -2.62
N LEU A 322 16.77 5.76 -1.55
CA LEU A 322 16.27 5.48 -0.21
C LEU A 322 16.45 6.73 0.66
N PHE A 323 15.39 7.18 1.33
CA PHE A 323 15.44 8.16 2.39
C PHE A 323 14.70 7.62 3.62
N ILE A 324 15.38 7.55 4.76
CA ILE A 324 14.73 7.33 6.07
C ILE A 324 15.10 8.51 6.95
N GLU A 325 14.11 9.34 7.28
CA GLU A 325 14.30 10.62 7.95
C GLU A 325 12.97 11.13 8.52
N ASN A 326 12.97 12.00 9.53
CA ASN A 326 11.76 12.62 10.09
C ASN A 326 11.79 14.15 10.01
N SER A 327 12.43 14.66 8.95
CA SER A 327 12.63 16.08 8.70
C SER A 327 12.63 16.38 7.20
N LEU A 328 12.73 17.67 6.85
CA LEU A 328 12.85 18.14 5.47
C LEU A 328 14.29 18.06 4.94
N ASP A 329 15.25 17.55 5.72
CA ASP A 329 16.65 17.53 5.32
C ASP A 329 16.90 16.43 4.27
N THR A 330 17.05 16.86 3.02
CA THR A 330 17.38 15.97 1.89
C THR A 330 18.87 15.93 1.60
N LEU A 331 19.70 16.71 2.29
CA LEU A 331 21.16 16.73 2.11
C LEU A 331 21.87 15.87 3.15
N LYS A 332 21.28 15.74 4.35
CA LYS A 332 21.78 14.94 5.47
C LYS A 332 20.67 14.13 6.14
N PRO A 333 19.94 13.29 5.39
CA PRO A 333 19.00 12.37 6.02
C PRO A 333 19.77 11.40 6.93
N LEU A 334 19.11 10.92 7.98
CA LEU A 334 19.64 9.92 8.90
C LEU A 334 20.18 8.72 8.12
N ILE A 335 19.41 8.24 7.14
CA ILE A 335 19.82 7.19 6.21
C ILE A 335 19.49 7.63 4.79
N ASN A 336 20.49 7.57 3.91
CA ASN A 336 20.33 7.69 2.47
C ASN A 336 20.83 6.45 1.75
N GLY A 337 20.19 6.08 0.65
CA GLY A 337 20.70 5.05 -0.25
C GLY A 337 20.45 5.38 -1.71
N ASP A 338 21.24 4.73 -2.56
CA ASP A 338 21.14 4.77 -4.00
C ASP A 338 21.15 3.33 -4.53
N PHE A 339 19.96 2.84 -4.89
CA PHE A 339 19.76 1.48 -5.40
C PHE A 339 20.40 1.28 -6.78
N ALA A 340 20.64 2.34 -7.56
CA ALA A 340 21.29 2.20 -8.85
C ALA A 340 22.79 1.89 -8.71
N THR A 341 23.39 2.29 -7.59
CA THR A 341 24.82 2.09 -7.31
C THR A 341 25.11 1.13 -6.15
N ASN A 342 24.06 0.58 -5.52
CA ASN A 342 24.15 -0.25 -4.31
C ASN A 342 24.92 0.45 -3.18
N LYS A 343 24.75 1.77 -3.04
CA LYS A 343 25.44 2.58 -2.04
C LYS A 343 24.48 3.05 -0.97
N PHE A 344 24.99 3.17 0.25
CA PHE A 344 24.25 3.68 1.40
C PHE A 344 25.13 4.64 2.21
N ALA A 345 24.52 5.60 2.89
CA ALA A 345 25.17 6.55 3.78
C ALA A 345 24.30 6.91 4.98
N ILE A 346 24.96 7.31 6.07
CA ILE A 346 24.33 7.80 7.31
C ILE A 346 24.62 9.29 7.44
N ASN A 347 23.60 10.08 7.75
CA ASN A 347 23.70 11.53 8.00
C ASN A 347 24.32 12.34 6.83
N ARG A 348 24.17 11.83 5.60
CA ARG A 348 24.61 12.43 4.32
C ARG A 348 24.03 11.66 3.16
N LEU A 349 24.17 12.21 1.96
CA LEU A 349 23.85 11.51 0.72
C LEU A 349 24.87 10.41 0.37
N ALA A 350 24.37 9.31 -0.19
CA ALA A 350 25.13 8.14 -0.65
C ALA A 350 26.01 8.41 -1.90
N ASN A 351 26.05 9.65 -2.38
CA ASN A 351 26.91 10.07 -3.50
C ASN A 351 28.24 10.69 -3.06
N THR A 352 28.34 11.28 -1.86
CA THR A 352 29.50 12.11 -1.50
C THR A 352 30.52 11.35 -0.66
N TYR A 353 30.10 10.41 0.20
CA TYR A 353 30.97 9.49 0.96
C TYR A 353 30.12 8.30 1.45
N PRO A 354 29.65 7.44 0.54
CA PRO A 354 28.88 6.27 0.94
C PRO A 354 29.71 5.39 1.88
N PHE A 355 29.05 4.79 2.87
CA PHE A 355 29.58 3.58 3.47
C PHE A 355 29.47 2.49 2.39
N GLN A 356 30.52 2.39 1.57
CA GLN A 356 30.60 1.47 0.45
C GLN A 356 31.63 0.39 0.77
N ILE A 357 31.15 -0.83 0.93
CA ILE A 357 31.99 -2.04 0.95
C ILE A 357 32.01 -2.57 -0.48
N GLY A 358 32.83 -1.93 -1.31
CA GLY A 358 33.00 -2.21 -2.74
C GLY A 358 31.69 -2.21 -3.56
N THR A 359 31.78 -2.70 -4.79
CA THR A 359 30.71 -3.48 -5.43
C THR A 359 31.10 -4.96 -5.56
N ASN A 360 32.41 -5.26 -5.50
CA ASN A 360 33.03 -6.59 -5.39
C ASN A 360 34.51 -6.48 -4.93
N SER A 361 35.26 -7.59 -4.85
CA SER A 361 36.55 -7.70 -4.15
C SER A 361 37.76 -7.04 -4.83
N THR A 362 37.58 -6.26 -5.89
CA THR A 362 38.67 -5.59 -6.63
C THR A 362 38.57 -4.06 -6.65
N ASP A 363 37.51 -3.45 -6.11
CA ASP A 363 37.23 -2.02 -6.26
C ASP A 363 37.12 -1.20 -4.94
N GLY A 364 37.45 -1.80 -3.79
CA GLY A 364 37.60 -1.08 -2.52
C GLY A 364 39.06 -0.73 -2.25
N ASN A 365 39.47 0.52 -2.54
CA ASN A 365 40.73 1.25 -2.26
C ASN A 365 41.81 0.61 -1.36
N GLY A 366 42.23 -0.62 -1.64
CA GLY A 366 43.11 -1.37 -0.75
C GLY A 366 42.49 -1.66 0.62
N ALA A 367 41.17 -1.58 0.76
CA ALA A 367 40.42 -1.95 1.95
C ALA A 367 39.02 -2.47 1.57
N TYR A 368 38.74 -3.72 1.94
CA TYR A 368 37.49 -4.41 1.68
C TYR A 368 36.97 -4.93 3.01
N LEU A 369 35.73 -4.61 3.37
CA LEU A 369 35.07 -5.35 4.45
C LEU A 369 34.77 -6.74 3.88
N THR A 370 35.43 -7.76 4.42
CA THR A 370 35.20 -9.14 3.99
C THR A 370 33.78 -9.57 4.26
N GLY A 371 33.35 -10.66 3.60
CA GLY A 371 32.10 -11.33 3.99
C GLY A 371 32.05 -11.70 5.48
N GLY A 372 33.20 -11.84 6.15
CA GLY A 372 33.31 -12.03 7.60
C GLY A 372 33.28 -10.75 8.43
N GLY A 373 32.97 -9.59 7.85
CA GLY A 373 32.91 -8.31 8.57
C GLY A 373 34.28 -7.76 9.01
N THR A 374 35.37 -8.28 8.44
CA THR A 374 36.72 -7.83 8.77
C THR A 374 37.16 -6.78 7.79
N TRP A 375 37.54 -5.60 8.31
CA TRP A 375 38.21 -4.61 7.50
C TRP A 375 39.57 -5.16 7.04
N THR A 376 39.70 -5.42 5.75
CA THR A 376 40.84 -6.14 5.20
C THR A 376 41.56 -5.26 4.21
N ASN A 377 42.83 -4.96 4.49
CA ASN A 377 43.66 -4.21 3.56
C ASN A 377 44.19 -5.13 2.44
N ALA A 378 44.06 -4.71 1.18
CA ALA A 378 44.56 -5.49 0.05
C ALA A 378 46.10 -5.45 0.03
N SER A 379 46.73 -6.61 -0.08
CA SER A 379 48.19 -6.76 -0.05
C SER A 379 48.65 -7.82 -1.04
N SER A 380 48.78 -7.43 -2.32
CA SER A 380 49.29 -8.29 -3.41
C SER A 380 50.51 -7.66 -4.07
N LYS A 381 51.44 -8.48 -4.57
CA LYS A 381 52.55 -8.01 -5.43
C LYS A 381 52.04 -7.33 -6.70
N THR A 382 50.87 -7.74 -7.21
CA THR A 382 50.25 -7.12 -8.39
C THR A 382 49.67 -5.73 -8.12
N LEU A 383 49.56 -5.33 -6.85
CA LEU A 383 49.02 -4.04 -6.40
C LEU A 383 50.12 -3.12 -5.86
N LYS A 384 51.40 -3.54 -5.89
CA LYS A 384 52.54 -2.84 -5.27
C LYS A 384 53.67 -2.66 -6.31
N ASP A 385 54.36 -1.53 -6.23
CA ASP A 385 55.51 -1.19 -7.07
C ASP A 385 56.68 -0.66 -6.22
N ARG A 386 57.79 -0.26 -6.86
CA ARG A 386 58.95 0.41 -6.24
C ARG A 386 59.42 -0.25 -4.93
N PHE A 387 59.65 -1.55 -5.00
CA PHE A 387 60.15 -2.31 -3.86
C PHE A 387 61.58 -1.86 -3.52
N GLU A 388 61.77 -1.37 -2.31
CA GLU A 388 63.07 -1.02 -1.76
C GLU A 388 63.48 -2.03 -0.68
N GLU A 389 64.77 -2.37 -0.64
CA GLU A 389 65.30 -3.15 0.48
C GLU A 389 65.50 -2.23 1.69
N LEU A 390 64.96 -2.63 2.84
CA LEU A 390 65.23 -1.95 4.09
C LEU A 390 66.70 -2.10 4.45
N ASN A 391 67.37 -0.98 4.75
CA ASN A 391 68.74 -0.99 5.26
C ASN A 391 68.79 -1.73 6.60
N LYS A 392 69.45 -2.89 6.61
CA LYS A 392 69.51 -3.76 7.81
C LYS A 392 70.57 -3.33 8.81
N ASN A 393 71.56 -2.54 8.37
CA ASN A 393 72.73 -2.21 9.18
C ASN A 393 72.38 -1.32 10.38
N ASP A 394 71.37 -0.45 10.24
CA ASP A 394 70.91 0.49 11.25
C ASP A 394 69.47 0.21 11.75
N LEU A 395 68.82 -0.83 11.23
CA LEU A 395 67.42 -1.18 11.53
C LEU A 395 67.19 -1.42 13.03
N LEU A 396 68.01 -2.26 13.66
CA LEU A 396 67.84 -2.61 15.07
C LEU A 396 68.12 -1.42 15.99
N SER A 397 69.11 -0.58 15.68
CA SER A 397 69.38 0.65 16.44
C SER A 397 68.26 1.67 16.32
N LYS A 398 67.64 1.79 15.13
CA LYS A 398 66.48 2.67 14.92
C LYS A 398 65.27 2.22 15.75
N ILE A 399 65.05 0.91 15.88
CA ILE A 399 63.98 0.35 16.71
C ILE A 399 64.26 0.54 18.20
N GLU A 400 65.51 0.34 18.63
CA GLU A 400 65.92 0.55 20.02
C GLU A 400 65.70 2.01 20.48
N GLN A 401 65.86 2.97 19.55
CA GLN A 401 65.65 4.40 19.82
C GLN A 401 64.18 4.84 19.73
N LEU A 402 63.28 3.98 19.26
CA LEU A 402 61.88 4.31 19.05
C LEU A 402 61.11 4.27 20.38
N ASP A 403 60.39 5.35 20.69
CA ASP A 403 59.62 5.47 21.92
C ASP A 403 58.27 4.75 21.81
N ILE A 404 58.03 3.74 22.66
CA ILE A 404 56.79 2.98 22.70
C ILE A 404 56.02 3.35 23.96
N LYS A 405 54.92 4.10 23.79
CA LYS A 405 54.10 4.61 24.89
C LYS A 405 52.68 4.08 24.82
N ALA A 406 52.04 4.06 25.99
CA ALA A 406 50.59 3.95 26.06
C ALA A 406 49.96 5.36 26.01
N TRP A 407 48.85 5.50 25.30
CA TRP A 407 48.20 6.78 25.08
C TRP A 407 46.68 6.62 24.91
N TYR A 408 45.97 7.74 24.94
CA TYR A 408 44.52 7.83 24.74
C TYR A 408 44.21 8.88 23.67
N TYR A 409 43.18 8.67 22.86
CA TYR A 409 42.66 9.74 22.00
C TYR A 409 42.01 10.82 22.85
N LYS A 410 42.20 12.09 22.46
CA LYS A 410 41.63 13.24 23.17
C LYS A 410 40.10 13.12 23.23
N GLY A 411 39.53 13.25 24.43
CA GLY A 411 38.08 13.15 24.62
C GLY A 411 37.53 11.71 24.61
N THR A 412 38.39 10.70 24.63
CA THR A 412 38.00 9.28 24.67
C THR A 412 38.59 8.58 25.90
N GLN A 413 38.14 7.34 26.15
CA GLN A 413 38.73 6.44 27.14
C GLN A 413 39.37 5.20 26.48
N GLU A 414 39.75 5.34 25.21
CA GLU A 414 40.35 4.26 24.43
C GLU A 414 41.86 4.27 24.62
N ARG A 415 42.38 3.23 25.32
CA ARG A 415 43.80 3.08 25.59
C ARG A 415 44.46 2.31 24.46
N HIS A 416 45.50 2.89 23.90
CA HIS A 416 46.33 2.28 22.86
C HIS A 416 47.77 2.17 23.34
N ILE A 417 48.52 1.27 22.72
CA ILE A 417 49.96 1.14 22.90
C ILE A 417 50.60 1.01 21.53
N GLY A 418 51.70 1.71 21.34
CA GLY A 418 52.44 1.66 20.09
C GLY A 418 53.30 2.90 19.94
N PRO A 419 54.08 2.96 18.85
CA PRO A 419 54.79 4.17 18.52
C PRO A 419 53.79 5.27 18.13
N VAL A 420 54.18 6.50 18.39
CA VAL A 420 53.51 7.67 17.84
C VAL A 420 53.91 7.79 16.36
N ALA A 421 52.99 8.23 15.52
CA ALA A 421 53.19 8.25 14.06
C ALA A 421 54.39 9.11 13.65
N GLU A 422 54.65 10.21 14.38
CA GLU A 422 55.72 11.16 14.07
C GLU A 422 57.10 10.52 14.25
N ASP A 423 57.32 9.87 15.39
CA ASP A 423 58.59 9.21 15.71
C ASP A 423 58.85 8.02 14.77
N PHE A 424 57.78 7.27 14.45
CA PHE A 424 57.87 6.14 13.53
C PHE A 424 58.27 6.58 12.11
N TYR A 425 57.72 7.71 11.65
CA TYR A 425 58.09 8.30 10.37
C TYR A 425 59.55 8.78 10.36
N GLN A 426 60.04 9.45 11.41
CA GLN A 426 61.44 9.88 11.48
C GLN A 426 62.43 8.71 11.39
N ALA A 427 62.07 7.56 11.98
CA ALA A 427 62.92 6.37 11.99
C ALA A 427 62.90 5.60 10.66
N PHE A 428 61.73 5.41 10.05
CA PHE A 428 61.54 4.46 8.93
C PHE A 428 61.00 5.07 7.64
N GLY A 429 60.63 6.35 7.64
CA GLY A 429 60.12 7.04 6.46
C GLY A 429 58.77 6.54 5.95
N THR A 430 57.95 5.87 6.78
CA THR A 430 56.65 5.31 6.36
C THR A 430 55.52 6.33 6.41
N GLY A 431 54.61 6.28 5.46
CA GLY A 431 53.42 7.15 5.42
C GLY A 431 53.10 7.56 3.99
N VAL A 432 52.21 8.53 3.85
CA VAL A 432 51.83 9.09 2.55
C VAL A 432 52.80 10.23 2.23
N LEU A 433 53.93 9.91 1.59
CA LEU A 433 55.07 10.82 1.36
C LEU A 433 54.73 12.08 0.55
N ASP A 434 53.64 12.04 -0.21
CA ASP A 434 53.11 13.13 -1.04
C ASP A 434 51.99 13.93 -0.35
N GLU A 435 51.65 13.65 0.92
CA GLU A 435 50.63 14.35 1.70
C GLU A 435 51.22 15.03 2.96
N PRO A 436 51.81 16.24 2.85
CA PRO A 436 52.52 16.91 3.95
C PRO A 436 51.68 17.16 5.21
N HIS A 437 50.35 17.20 5.09
CA HIS A 437 49.45 17.43 6.23
C HIS A 437 49.30 16.19 7.12
N TYR A 438 49.47 14.99 6.54
CA TYR A 438 49.33 13.69 7.19
C TYR A 438 50.66 12.94 7.34
N LEU A 439 51.75 13.45 6.76
CA LEU A 439 53.10 12.93 6.87
C LEU A 439 53.50 12.84 8.35
N GLY A 440 53.73 11.61 8.82
CA GLY A 440 54.01 11.33 10.22
C GLY A 440 52.84 11.52 11.19
N LYS A 441 51.58 11.71 10.75
CA LYS A 441 50.41 11.83 11.64
C LYS A 441 49.42 10.67 11.55
N SER A 442 49.71 9.73 10.66
CA SER A 442 48.93 8.50 10.50
C SER A 442 49.89 7.32 10.47
N LEU A 443 49.46 6.21 11.05
CA LEU A 443 50.27 5.00 11.15
C LEU A 443 49.40 3.82 10.77
N ALA A 444 49.77 3.15 9.67
CA ALA A 444 49.09 1.92 9.29
C ALA A 444 49.61 0.77 10.16
N ALA A 445 48.70 -0.08 10.63
CA ALA A 445 49.08 -1.29 11.37
C ALA A 445 50.02 -2.20 10.55
N SER A 446 49.92 -2.18 9.22
CA SER A 446 50.80 -2.92 8.31
C SER A 446 52.25 -2.43 8.32
N ASP A 447 52.50 -1.14 8.57
CA ASP A 447 53.84 -0.57 8.54
C ASP A 447 54.63 -0.99 9.77
N VAL A 448 53.98 -0.89 10.93
CA VAL A 448 54.50 -1.40 12.21
C VAL A 448 54.80 -2.89 12.09
N ALA A 449 53.90 -3.66 11.48
CA ALA A 449 54.10 -5.10 11.25
C ALA A 449 55.29 -5.37 10.30
N GLY A 450 55.44 -4.60 9.22
CA GLY A 450 56.53 -4.75 8.26
C GLY A 450 57.91 -4.51 8.88
N VAL A 451 58.08 -3.41 9.62
CA VAL A 451 59.32 -3.09 10.34
C VAL A 451 59.62 -4.16 11.39
N SER A 452 58.62 -4.56 12.16
CA SER A 452 58.78 -5.62 13.18
C SER A 452 59.28 -6.93 12.57
N LEU A 453 58.73 -7.36 11.44
CA LEU A 453 59.17 -8.58 10.75
C LEU A 453 60.58 -8.46 10.17
N ALA A 454 60.97 -7.29 9.65
CA ALA A 454 62.33 -7.05 9.16
C ALA A 454 63.35 -7.09 10.31
N ALA A 455 63.02 -6.49 11.44
CA ALA A 455 63.85 -6.49 12.65
C ALA A 455 64.06 -7.90 13.18
N ILE A 456 63.00 -8.71 13.25
CA ILE A 456 63.07 -10.10 13.68
C ILE A 456 64.01 -10.89 12.76
N LYS A 457 63.92 -10.70 11.43
CA LYS A 457 64.84 -11.37 10.48
C LYS A 457 66.30 -10.99 10.73
N GLU A 458 66.58 -9.73 10.99
CA GLU A 458 67.95 -9.25 11.27
C GLU A 458 68.48 -9.78 12.61
N LEU A 459 67.64 -9.77 13.65
CA LEU A 459 67.99 -10.34 14.95
C LEU A 459 68.33 -11.83 14.84
N ILE A 460 67.57 -12.59 14.04
CA ILE A 460 67.87 -14.00 13.74
C ILE A 460 69.24 -14.15 13.06
N ALA A 461 69.58 -13.27 12.12
CA ALA A 461 70.86 -13.32 11.41
C ALA A 461 72.04 -13.04 12.37
N LYS A 462 71.93 -12.00 13.21
CA LYS A 462 72.95 -11.69 14.22
C LYS A 462 73.12 -12.81 15.25
N ASN A 463 72.02 -13.42 15.71
CA ASN A 463 72.09 -14.56 16.62
C ASN A 463 72.82 -15.76 16.00
N LYS A 464 72.63 -16.03 14.70
CA LYS A 464 73.39 -17.09 14.00
C LYS A 464 74.88 -16.79 13.95
N GLN A 465 75.26 -15.57 13.59
CA GLN A 465 76.67 -15.15 13.55
C GLN A 465 77.32 -15.25 14.94
N GLN A 466 76.62 -14.80 15.99
CA GLN A 466 77.08 -14.93 17.36
C GLN A 466 77.27 -16.40 17.76
N ASN A 467 76.32 -17.29 17.41
CA ASN A 467 76.45 -18.72 17.68
C ASN A 467 77.63 -19.36 16.94
N GLU A 468 77.88 -18.98 15.68
CA GLU A 468 79.05 -19.43 14.93
C GLU A 468 80.36 -18.97 15.56
N LEU A 469 80.43 -17.69 15.98
CA LEU A 469 81.59 -17.15 16.67
C LEU A 469 81.81 -17.86 18.01
N ILE A 470 80.76 -18.09 18.79
CA ILE A 470 80.81 -18.87 20.04
C ILE A 470 81.39 -20.26 19.76
N ASN A 471 80.91 -20.96 18.73
CA ASN A 471 81.42 -22.27 18.36
C ASN A 471 82.89 -22.25 17.92
N GLN A 472 83.32 -21.22 17.19
CA GLN A 472 84.73 -21.06 16.80
C GLN A 472 85.63 -20.75 18.00
N LEU A 473 85.18 -19.87 18.90
CA LEU A 473 85.89 -19.53 20.13
C LEU A 473 86.02 -20.75 21.04
N LEU A 474 84.95 -21.54 21.20
CA LEU A 474 84.99 -22.80 21.95
C LEU A 474 86.02 -23.77 21.38
N LYS A 475 86.06 -23.97 20.04
CA LYS A 475 87.08 -24.79 19.38
C LYS A 475 88.50 -24.24 19.59
N ARG A 476 88.67 -22.91 19.59
CA ARG A 476 89.99 -22.29 19.79
C ARG A 476 90.47 -22.44 21.23
N ILE A 477 89.59 -22.28 22.21
CA ILE A 477 89.87 -22.52 23.62
C ILE A 477 90.33 -23.97 23.81
N GLU A 478 89.58 -24.93 23.27
CA GLU A 478 89.93 -26.36 23.36
C GLU A 478 91.32 -26.66 22.76
N GLN A 479 91.68 -26.03 21.63
CA GLN A 479 93.01 -26.17 21.03
C GLN A 479 94.14 -25.53 21.86
N LEU A 480 93.88 -24.39 22.50
CA LEU A 480 94.86 -23.71 23.34
C LEU A 480 95.08 -24.46 24.66
N GLU A 481 94.01 -24.97 25.27
CA GLU A 481 94.08 -25.83 26.46
C GLU A 481 94.90 -27.10 26.18
N LYS A 482 94.72 -27.70 25.00
CA LYS A 482 95.53 -28.86 24.58
C LYS A 482 97.02 -28.52 24.47
N LYS A 483 97.37 -27.37 23.86
CA LYS A 483 98.77 -26.92 23.76
C LYS A 483 99.41 -26.57 25.11
N LEU A 484 98.63 -26.02 26.03
CA LEU A 484 99.10 -25.71 27.37
C LEU A 484 99.44 -26.99 28.15
N ASN A 485 98.64 -28.04 27.98
CA ASN A 485 98.91 -29.36 28.55
C ASN A 485 100.09 -30.10 27.88
N ASP A 486 100.45 -29.74 26.65
CA ASP A 486 101.55 -30.36 25.87
C ASP A 486 102.90 -29.62 26.00
N THR A 487 103.02 -28.54 26.77
CA THR A 487 104.28 -27.79 26.91
C THR A 487 105.17 -28.39 28.03
N PRO A 488 106.39 -28.89 27.74
CA PRO A 488 107.28 -29.45 28.77
C PRO A 488 107.90 -28.36 29.64
N SER A 489 108.05 -28.60 30.95
CA SER A 489 108.73 -27.68 31.87
C SER A 489 110.18 -27.46 31.43
N TYR A 490 110.54 -26.25 31.01
CA TYR A 490 111.91 -25.91 30.62
C TYR A 490 112.68 -25.23 31.75
N THR A 491 113.65 -25.96 32.31
CA THR A 491 114.77 -25.47 33.13
C THR A 491 115.79 -24.72 32.27
N ASN A 492 116.34 -23.61 32.78
CA ASN A 492 117.26 -22.67 32.10
C ASN A 492 118.75 -23.04 32.34
N PRO A 493 119.57 -23.31 31.29
CA PRO A 493 121.02 -23.40 31.42
C PRO A 493 121.73 -22.49 30.42
N ASN A 494 122.38 -21.41 30.91
CA ASN A 494 123.74 -20.99 30.52
C ASN A 494 124.07 -19.61 31.12
N GLN A 495 124.59 -19.65 32.36
CA GLN A 495 125.61 -18.70 32.82
C GLN A 495 127.00 -19.21 32.38
N ASN A 496 127.88 -18.25 32.03
CA ASN A 496 129.35 -18.28 31.99
C ASN A 496 130.08 -18.28 30.63
N ASN A 497 130.50 -17.06 30.25
CA ASN A 497 131.85 -16.57 29.91
C ASN A 497 132.74 -17.34 28.89
N ILE A 498 133.31 -16.63 27.90
CA ILE A 498 134.66 -16.00 27.92
C ILE A 498 135.01 -15.47 26.51
N LYS A 499 135.51 -14.21 26.50
CA LYS A 499 136.25 -13.42 25.48
C LYS A 499 135.54 -12.90 24.23
#